data_AF-A0A7W0VHF1-F1
#
_entry.id   AF-A0A7W0VHF1-F1
#
_cell.length_a   1.000
_cell.length_b   1.000
_cell.length_c   1.000
_cell.angle_alpha   90.00
_cell.angle_beta   90.00
_cell.angle_gamma   90.00
#
_symmetry.space_group_name_H-M   'P 1'
#
loop_
_entity.id
_entity.type
_entity.pdbx_description
1 polymer ?
#
loop_
_entity_poly.entity_id
_entity_poly.type
_entity_poly.pdbx_seq_one_letter_code
_entity_poly.pdbx_strand_id
1 'polypeptide(L)' 'SPGHPTADARALGALIIGDSLDGARVVAIRQRPFGEQRTFDLLPASASRVYWADGVQLASTLR' A
#
# COMPACT_ATOMS: atom_id res chain seq x y z
N SER A 1 0.37 -6.03 -2.77
CA SER A 1 1.17 -7.17 -2.27
C SER A 1 1.95 -6.74 -1.03
N PRO A 2 2.54 -7.64 -0.22
CA PRO A 2 3.25 -7.24 1.02
C PRO A 2 4.42 -6.27 0.80
N GLY A 3 5.08 -6.32 -0.35
CA GLY A 3 6.17 -5.41 -0.71
C GLY A 3 5.73 -4.06 -1.29
N HIS A 4 4.43 -3.83 -1.49
CA HIS A 4 3.94 -2.59 -2.09
C HIS A 4 4.09 -1.44 -1.09
N PRO A 5 4.68 -0.30 -1.47
CA PRO A 5 4.97 0.78 -0.55
C PRO A 5 3.74 1.66 -0.26
N THR A 6 3.59 2.06 0.98
CA THR A 6 2.71 3.14 1.43
C THR A 6 3.25 4.50 0.98
N ALA A 7 2.45 5.56 1.09
CA ALA A 7 2.90 6.92 0.80
C ALA A 7 4.07 7.40 1.70
N ASP A 8 4.24 6.81 2.88
CA ASP A 8 5.37 7.06 3.78
C ASP A 8 6.56 6.09 3.58
N ALA A 9 6.60 5.42 2.42
CA ALA A 9 7.68 4.55 1.94
C ALA A 9 7.88 3.24 2.72
N ARG A 10 7.01 2.90 3.68
CA ARG A 10 7.02 1.58 4.33
C ARG A 10 6.37 0.54 3.42
N ALA A 11 6.86 -0.69 3.44
CA ALA A 11 6.13 -1.78 2.78
C ALA A 11 4.85 -2.12 3.57
N LEU A 12 3.73 -2.40 2.90
CA LEU A 12 2.48 -2.82 3.56
C LEU A 12 2.69 -4.01 4.52
N GLY A 13 3.58 -4.94 4.17
CA GLY A 13 3.91 -6.11 4.99
C GLY A 13 4.77 -5.81 6.22
N ALA A 14 5.30 -4.60 6.35
CA ALA A 14 6.06 -4.16 7.51
C ALA A 14 5.19 -3.43 8.55
N LEU A 15 3.94 -3.11 8.22
CA LEU A 15 3.00 -2.50 9.16
C LEU A 15 2.68 -3.46 10.30
N ILE A 16 2.47 -2.90 11.49
CA ILE A 16 1.96 -3.62 12.66
C ILE A 16 0.66 -2.98 13.18
N ILE A 17 -0.12 -3.75 13.94
CA ILE A 17 -1.31 -3.24 14.62
C ILE A 17 -0.90 -2.10 15.56
N GLY A 18 -1.59 -0.96 15.48
CA GLY A 18 -1.32 0.24 16.25
C GLY A 18 -0.52 1.30 15.50
N ASP A 19 0.11 0.95 14.37
CA ASP A 19 0.77 1.93 13.50
C ASP A 19 -0.22 2.98 13.00
N SER A 20 0.28 4.19 12.79
CA SER A 20 -0.43 5.21 12.02
C SER A 20 -0.17 4.99 10.53
N LEU A 21 -1.21 5.04 9.71
CA LEU A 21 -1.16 5.01 8.25
C LEU A 21 -2.18 6.03 7.74
N ASP A 22 -1.71 7.03 6.99
CA ASP A 22 -2.55 8.10 6.41
C ASP A 22 -3.45 8.82 7.45
N GLY A 23 -2.92 9.01 8.66
CA GLY A 23 -3.64 9.65 9.77
C GLY A 23 -4.65 8.74 10.50
N ALA A 24 -4.84 7.50 10.05
CA ALA A 24 -5.65 6.49 10.72
C ALA A 24 -4.78 5.46 11.46
N ARG A 25 -5.35 4.77 12.45
CA ARG A 25 -4.66 3.70 13.17
C ARG A 25 -4.99 2.34 12.58
N VAL A 26 -3.97 1.53 12.30
CA VAL A 26 -4.13 0.14 11.84
C VAL A 26 -4.67 -0.71 13.00
N VAL A 27 -5.91 -1.19 12.87
CA VAL A 27 -6.56 -2.00 13.92
C VAL A 27 -6.48 -3.51 13.67
N ALA A 28 -6.19 -3.92 12.44
CA ALA A 28 -6.09 -5.34 12.07
C ALA A 28 -5.22 -5.52 10.83
N ILE A 29 -4.49 -6.65 10.80
CA ILE A 29 -3.71 -7.10 9.65
C ILE A 29 -4.04 -8.58 9.41
N ARG A 30 -4.31 -8.95 8.16
CA ARG A 30 -4.64 -10.33 7.78
C ARG A 30 -3.90 -10.70 6.50
N GLN A 31 -3.09 -11.75 6.55
CA GLN A 31 -2.55 -12.38 5.35
C GLN A 31 -3.59 -13.35 4.78
N ARG A 32 -3.80 -13.31 3.46
CA ARG A 32 -4.74 -14.18 2.76
C ARG A 32 -4.08 -14.76 1.52
N PRO A 33 -4.35 -16.02 1.16
CA PRO A 33 -3.96 -16.55 -0.14
C PRO A 33 -4.54 -15.68 -1.25
N PHE A 34 -3.75 -15.42 -2.28
CA PHE A 34 -4.18 -14.72 -3.49
C PHE A 34 -4.38 -15.74 -4.60
N GLY A 35 -5.63 -15.93 -5.04
CA GLY A 35 -6.01 -16.97 -6.00
C GLY A 35 -5.82 -16.60 -7.47
N GLU A 36 -5.47 -15.34 -7.75
CA GLU A 36 -5.34 -14.81 -9.11
C GLU A 36 -3.89 -14.87 -9.60
N GLN A 37 -3.71 -14.73 -10.91
CA GLN A 37 -2.39 -14.89 -11.57
C GLN A 37 -1.49 -13.65 -11.47
N ARG A 38 -2.07 -12.47 -11.26
CA ARG A 38 -1.39 -11.18 -11.38
C ARG A 38 -1.97 -10.14 -10.42
N THR A 39 -1.11 -9.21 -10.01
CA THR A 39 -1.50 -7.93 -9.40
C THR A 39 -1.04 -6.80 -10.32
N PHE A 40 -1.73 -5.67 -10.26
CA PHE A 40 -1.40 -4.50 -11.06
C PHE A 40 -1.01 -3.33 -10.16
N ASP A 41 -0.38 -2.33 -10.77
CA ASP A 41 0.02 -1.09 -10.13
C ASP A 41 -0.23 0.08 -11.09
N LEU A 42 -0.35 1.29 -10.55
CA LEU A 42 -0.59 2.52 -11.28
C LEU A 42 0.65 3.41 -11.22
N LEU A 43 0.97 4.06 -12.34
CA LEU A 43 1.95 5.15 -12.39
C LEU A 43 1.22 6.46 -12.66
N PRO A 44 0.90 7.24 -11.61
CA PRO A 44 0.29 8.56 -11.79
C PRO A 44 1.27 9.50 -12.49
N ALA A 45 0.76 10.33 -13.41
CA ALA A 45 1.51 11.43 -14.01
C ALA A 45 1.67 12.60 -13.00
N SER A 46 2.27 12.33 -11.84
CA SER A 46 2.53 13.30 -10.77
C SER A 46 3.93 13.11 -10.20
N ALA A 47 4.51 14.18 -9.65
CA ALA A 47 5.81 14.11 -8.99
C ALA A 47 5.80 13.19 -7.76
N SER A 48 4.68 13.15 -7.03
CA SER A 48 4.53 12.30 -5.83
C SER A 48 4.52 10.81 -6.13
N ARG A 49 3.99 10.43 -7.32
CA ARG A 49 3.74 9.03 -7.70
C ARG A 49 2.89 8.26 -6.69
N VAL A 50 2.07 8.97 -5.90
CA VAL A 50 1.13 8.41 -4.95
C VAL A 50 -0.27 8.34 -5.58
N TYR A 51 -1.01 7.28 -5.28
CA TYR A 51 -2.40 7.12 -5.67
C TYR A 51 -3.24 6.54 -4.53
N TRP A 52 -4.55 6.73 -4.62
CA TRP A 52 -5.50 6.16 -3.68
C TRP A 52 -5.98 4.78 -4.17
N ALA A 53 -5.93 3.79 -3.28
CA ALA A 53 -6.52 2.47 -3.48
C ALA A 53 -7.30 2.09 -2.22
N ASP A 54 -8.60 1.78 -2.37
CA ASP A 54 -9.50 1.46 -1.25
C ASP A 54 -9.43 2.47 -0.07
N GLY A 55 -9.20 3.75 -0.37
CA GLY A 55 -9.10 4.81 0.63
C GLY A 55 -7.77 4.88 1.39
N VAL A 56 -6.72 4.19 0.92
CA VAL A 56 -5.34 4.25 1.44
C VAL A 56 -4.41 4.83 0.38
N GLN A 57 -3.45 5.66 0.78
CA GLN A 57 -2.42 6.21 -0.09
C GLN A 57 -1.26 5.22 -0.27
N LEU A 58 -1.00 4.85 -1.52
CA LEU A 58 0.08 3.96 -1.91
C LEU A 58 1.05 4.68 -2.84
N ALA A 59 2.33 4.38 -2.69
CA ALA A 59 3.34 4.83 -3.63
C ALA A 59 3.48 3.81 -4.77
N SER A 60 3.64 4.30 -5.99
CA SER A 60 3.85 3.44 -7.16
C SER A 60 5.18 2.66 -7.04
N THR A 61 5.17 1.40 -7.44
CA THR A 61 6.38 0.60 -7.68
C THR A 61 6.98 0.81 -9.07
N LEU A 62 6.26 1.52 -9.94
CA LEU A 62 6.66 1.80 -11.33
C LEU A 62 7.55 3.06 -11.41
N ARG A 63 8.37 3.13 -12.47
CA ARG A 63 9.37 4.19 -12.65
C ARG A 63 9.10 5.13 -13.81
#